data_AF-A0A6N9GV78-F1
#
_entry.id   AF-A0A6N9GV78-F1
#
_cell.length_a   1.000
_cell.length_b   1.000
_cell.length_c   1.000
_cell.angle_alpha   90.00
_cell.angle_beta   90.00
_cell.angle_gamma   90.00
#
_symmetry.space_group_name_H-M   'P 1'
#
loop_
_entity.id
_entity.type
_entity.pdbx_description
1 polymer ?
#
loop_
_entity_poly.entity_id
_entity_poly.type
_entity_poly.pdbx_seq_one_letter_code
_entity_poly.pdbx_strand_id
1 'polypeptide(L)'
;MPSNKKEKSSFIGLESKFHESIGTRIVHLRRTSSTMDDARELVKCAEIADELHGTLIIADEQTRGRGRFDRTWDSEPSEDILTSIIVCPRPSISGQLTIIASLGA
;
A
#
# COMPACT_ATOMS: atom_id res chain seq x y z
N MET A 1 3.90 -26.03 -16.01
CA MET A 1 4.43 -24.81 -15.39
C MET A 1 3.55 -24.48 -14.20
N PRO A 2 4.03 -24.46 -12.94
CA PRO A 2 3.11 -24.28 -11.83
C PRO A 2 2.69 -22.81 -11.78
N SER A 3 1.37 -22.63 -11.67
CA SER A 3 0.64 -21.38 -11.58
C SER A 3 1.14 -20.51 -10.42
N ASN A 4 1.54 -19.27 -10.73
CA ASN A 4 1.94 -18.26 -9.77
C ASN A 4 0.69 -17.72 -9.04
N LYS A 5 0.16 -18.48 -8.08
CA LYS A 5 -0.95 -18.04 -7.23
C LYS A 5 -0.41 -16.95 -6.29
N LYS A 6 -0.87 -15.72 -6.45
CA LYS A 6 -0.78 -14.68 -5.41
C LYS A 6 -1.50 -15.24 -4.17
N GLU A 7 -0.76 -15.81 -3.23
CA GLU A 7 -1.30 -16.15 -1.91
C GLU A 7 -1.58 -14.83 -1.17
N LYS A 8 -2.81 -14.33 -1.34
CA LYS A 8 -3.32 -13.19 -0.59
C LYS A 8 -3.72 -13.69 0.80
N SER A 9 -2.88 -13.44 1.80
CA SER A 9 -3.28 -13.57 3.19
C SER A 9 -4.03 -12.31 3.58
N SER A 10 -5.35 -12.29 3.43
CA SER A 10 -6.16 -11.17 3.92
C SER A 10 -6.21 -11.26 5.45
N PHE A 11 -5.33 -10.55 6.14
CA PHE A 11 -5.49 -10.32 7.57
C PHE A 11 -6.53 -9.21 7.76
N ILE A 12 -7.80 -9.61 7.86
CA ILE A 12 -8.86 -8.76 8.38
C ILE A 12 -8.83 -8.97 9.90
N GLY A 13 -8.26 -8.05 10.68
CA GLY A 13 -8.20 -8.27 12.13
C GLY A 13 -7.37 -7.33 12.99
N LEU A 14 -6.57 -6.42 12.41
CA LEU A 14 -6.00 -5.31 13.17
C LEU A 14 -6.99 -4.14 13.10
N GLU A 15 -8.00 -4.17 13.97
CA GLU A 15 -8.88 -3.01 14.15
C GLU A 15 -8.08 -1.88 14.81
N SER A 16 -7.82 -0.81 14.06
CA SER A 16 -7.35 0.45 14.62
C SER A 16 -8.42 0.99 15.58
N LYS A 17 -8.04 1.33 16.83
CA LYS A 17 -8.94 2.01 17.78
C LYS A 17 -9.34 3.43 17.34
N PHE A 18 -8.82 3.91 16.22
CA PHE A 18 -9.15 5.20 15.63
C PHE A 18 -10.09 4.97 14.44
N HIS A 19 -11.39 5.12 14.68
CA HIS A 19 -12.48 4.78 13.76
C HIS A 19 -12.53 5.59 12.44
N GLU A 20 -11.57 6.48 12.20
CA GLU A 20 -11.48 7.33 10.99
C GLU A 20 -10.02 7.45 10.47
N SER A 21 -9.14 6.49 10.77
CA SER A 21 -7.68 6.63 10.54
C SER A 21 -7.06 5.67 9.51
N ILE A 22 -5.79 5.92 9.22
CA ILE A 22 -4.87 4.97 8.56
C ILE A 22 -4.83 3.65 9.36
N GLY A 23 -4.77 2.51 8.65
CA GLY A 23 -4.57 1.19 9.22
C GLY A 23 -5.85 0.44 9.62
N THR A 24 -7.03 0.95 9.25
CA THR A 24 -8.33 0.28 9.49
C THR A 24 -8.51 -0.99 8.66
N ARG A 25 -7.87 -1.06 7.49
CA ARG A 25 -7.82 -2.24 6.63
C ARG A 25 -6.38 -2.54 6.25
N ILE A 26 -5.92 -3.76 6.52
CA ILE A 26 -4.55 -4.18 6.20
C ILE A 26 -4.59 -5.32 5.17
N VAL A 27 -3.84 -5.14 4.09
CA VAL A 27 -3.60 -6.15 3.05
C VAL A 27 -2.14 -6.53 3.11
N HIS A 28 -1.85 -7.73 3.62
CA HIS A 28 -0.50 -8.28 3.64
C HIS A 28 -0.30 -9.24 2.47
N LEU A 29 0.84 -9.12 1.81
CA LEU A 29 1.22 -9.92 0.66
C LEU A 29 2.62 -10.48 0.90
N ARG A 30 2.79 -11.81 0.85
CA ARG A 30 4.15 -12.38 0.94
C ARG A 30 5.07 -11.89 -0.17
N ARG A 31 4.52 -11.65 -1.36
CA ARG A 31 5.29 -11.21 -2.52
C ARG A 31 4.42 -10.42 -3.48
N THR A 32 4.93 -9.32 -4.01
CA THR A 32 4.26 -8.55 -5.06
C THR A 32 5.24 -7.96 -6.08
N SER A 33 4.74 -7.41 -7.18
CA SER A 33 5.55 -6.54 -8.05
C SER A 33 5.83 -5.20 -7.38
N SER A 34 4.81 -4.55 -6.83
CA SER A 34 4.89 -3.24 -6.18
C SER A 34 3.63 -3.01 -5.35
N THR A 35 3.79 -2.71 -4.05
CA THR A 35 2.66 -2.39 -3.14
C THR A 35 1.87 -1.19 -3.66
N MET A 36 2.55 -0.22 -4.30
CA MET A 36 1.92 0.96 -4.88
C MET A 36 1.07 0.62 -6.12
N ASP A 37 1.48 -0.38 -6.90
CA ASP A 37 0.69 -0.82 -8.05
C ASP A 37 -0.54 -1.63 -7.61
N ASP A 38 -0.41 -2.45 -6.57
CA ASP A 38 -1.57 -3.11 -5.96
C ASP A 38 -2.55 -2.09 -5.37
N ALA A 39 -2.06 -1.04 -4.70
CA ALA A 39 -2.89 0.04 -4.17
C ALA A 39 -3.67 0.77 -5.30
N ARG A 40 -2.99 1.10 -6.41
CA ARG A 40 -3.64 1.70 -7.59
C ARG A 40 -4.71 0.80 -8.17
N GLU A 41 -4.46 -0.50 -8.25
CA GLU A 41 -5.43 -1.45 -8.77
C GLU A 41 -6.67 -1.54 -7.87
N LEU A 42 -6.49 -1.57 -6.55
CA LEU A 42 -7.60 -1.53 -5.60
C LEU A 42 -8.47 -0.28 -5.81
N VAL A 43 -7.86 0.89 -5.95
CA VAL A 43 -8.59 2.14 -6.20
C VAL A 43 -9.35 2.11 -7.53
N LYS A 44 -8.74 1.57 -8.59
CA LYS A 44 -9.39 1.46 -9.91
C LYS A 44 -10.61 0.55 -9.90
N CYS A 45 -10.59 -0.52 -9.10
CA CYS A 45 -11.68 -1.48 -9.00
C CYS A 45 -12.77 -1.09 -8.01
N ALA A 46 -12.55 -0.06 -7.18
CA ALA A 46 -13.53 0.39 -6.18
C ALA A 46 -14.66 1.19 -6.83
N GLU A 47 -15.89 0.97 -6.37
CA GLU A 47 -17.04 1.80 -6.75
C GLU A 47 -16.92 3.22 -6.15
N ILE A 48 -16.47 3.30 -4.90
CA ILE A 48 -16.25 4.55 -4.17
C ILE A 48 -14.83 4.54 -3.60
N ALA A 49 -13.94 5.40 -4.13
CA ALA A 49 -12.54 5.45 -3.71
C ALA A 49 -12.37 5.79 -2.22
N ASP A 50 -13.25 6.61 -1.66
CA ASP A 50 -13.22 7.03 -0.26
C ASP A 50 -13.43 5.86 0.73
N GLU A 51 -14.08 4.77 0.32
CA GLU A 51 -14.22 3.56 1.16
C GLU A 51 -12.86 2.85 1.37
N LEU A 52 -11.88 3.11 0.51
CA LEU A 52 -10.54 2.57 0.65
C LEU A 52 -9.61 3.48 1.45
N HIS A 53 -10.08 4.65 1.90
CA HIS A 53 -9.28 5.55 2.72
C HIS A 53 -8.69 4.82 3.93
N GLY A 54 -7.39 5.01 4.16
CA GLY A 54 -6.67 4.41 5.28
C GLY A 54 -6.27 2.95 5.07
N THR A 55 -6.60 2.33 3.93
CA THR A 55 -6.14 0.98 3.60
C THR A 55 -4.62 0.94 3.50
N LEU A 56 -4.01 0.03 4.26
CA LEU A 56 -2.58 -0.24 4.32
C LEU A 56 -2.26 -1.50 3.52
N ILE A 57 -1.34 -1.40 2.57
CA ILE A 57 -0.80 -2.53 1.82
C ILE A 57 0.62 -2.74 2.32
N ILE A 58 0.95 -3.97 2.71
CA ILE A 58 2.28 -4.37 3.20
C ILE A 58 2.74 -5.57 2.39
N ALA A 59 4.03 -5.64 2.06
CA ALA A 59 4.61 -6.83 1.47
C ALA A 59 5.94 -7.24 2.12
N ASP A 60 6.23 -8.54 2.12
CA ASP A 60 7.55 -9.04 2.57
C ASP A 60 8.61 -8.91 1.45
N GLU A 61 8.19 -8.87 0.18
CA GLU A 61 9.08 -8.75 -0.99
C GLU A 61 8.40 -7.98 -2.14
N GLN A 62 9.14 -7.07 -2.79
CA GLN A 62 8.76 -6.44 -4.05
C GLN A 62 9.74 -6.79 -5.19
N THR A 63 9.24 -7.46 -6.22
CA THR A 63 10.05 -7.89 -7.39
C THR A 63 10.28 -6.79 -8.43
N ARG A 64 9.49 -5.72 -8.41
CA ARG A 64 9.54 -4.59 -9.36
C ARG A 64 9.26 -3.27 -8.63
N GLY A 65 9.91 -3.09 -7.49
CA GLY A 65 9.78 -1.86 -6.69
C GLY A 65 10.13 -0.62 -7.52
N ARG A 66 9.39 0.47 -7.29
CA ARG A 66 9.51 1.71 -8.07
C ARG A 66 9.88 2.87 -7.16
N GLY A 67 10.97 3.55 -7.50
CA GLY A 67 11.34 4.85 -6.97
C GLY A 67 10.83 5.99 -7.84
N ARG A 68 11.15 7.23 -7.43
CA ARG A 68 10.87 8.43 -8.24
C ARG A 68 11.78 8.50 -9.46
N PHE A 69 11.31 9.17 -10.52
CA PHE A 69 12.08 9.41 -11.75
C PHE A 69 12.55 8.10 -12.41
N ASP A 70 11.66 7.12 -12.51
CA ASP A 70 11.90 5.79 -13.10
C ASP A 70 13.06 4.99 -12.51
N ARG A 71 13.51 5.35 -11.31
CA ARG A 71 14.46 4.53 -10.55
C ARG A 71 13.76 3.28 -10.05
N THR A 72 14.52 2.20 -9.92
CA THR A 72 14.07 0.98 -9.24
C THR A 72 14.24 1.13 -7.73
N TRP A 73 13.34 0.51 -6.97
CA TRP A 73 13.51 0.28 -5.53
C TRP A 73 13.79 -1.20 -5.36
N ASP A 74 15.03 -1.52 -5.00
CA ASP A 74 15.47 -2.89 -4.74
C ASP A 74 15.44 -3.15 -3.25
N SER A 75 15.03 -4.36 -2.86
CA SER A 75 14.77 -4.72 -1.47
C SER A 75 14.93 -6.22 -1.31
N GLU A 76 15.79 -6.63 -0.37
CA GLU A 76 15.91 -8.03 -0.01
C GLU A 76 14.66 -8.50 0.77
N PRO A 77 14.20 -9.75 0.58
CA PRO A 77 13.00 -10.23 1.25
C PRO A 77 13.08 -10.07 2.77
N SER A 78 12.06 -9.44 3.36
CA SER A 78 11.90 -9.20 4.80
C SER A 78 12.94 -8.26 5.45
N GLU A 79 13.79 -7.58 4.68
CA GLU A 79 14.78 -6.64 5.22
C GLU A 79 14.25 -5.20 5.29
N ASP A 80 13.23 -4.85 4.49
CA ASP A 80 12.59 -3.53 4.47
C ASP A 80 11.11 -3.56 4.86
N ILE A 81 10.60 -2.42 5.34
CA ILE A 81 9.16 -2.19 5.50
C ILE A 81 8.60 -1.70 4.16
N LEU A 82 8.11 -2.62 3.34
CA LEU A 82 7.50 -2.30 2.05
C LEU A 82 6.02 -2.03 2.23
N THR A 83 5.64 -0.75 2.17
CA THR A 83 4.25 -0.36 2.45
C THR A 83 3.73 0.75 1.54
N SER A 84 2.41 0.74 1.32
CA SER A 84 1.65 1.78 0.65
C SER A 84 0.35 2.03 1.40
N ILE A 85 -0.06 3.30 1.51
CA ILE A 85 -1.32 3.70 2.15
C ILE A 85 -2.19 4.41 1.13
N ILE A 86 -3.47 4.03 1.05
CA ILE A 86 -4.46 4.74 0.25
C ILE A 86 -4.98 5.93 1.06
N VAL A 87 -4.80 7.14 0.53
CA VAL A 87 -5.32 8.39 1.12
C VAL A 87 -6.20 9.11 0.12
N CYS A 88 -7.32 9.64 0.61
CA CYS A 88 -8.29 10.42 -0.16
C CYS A 88 -8.31 11.85 0.38
N PRO A 89 -7.31 12.68 0.04
CA PRO A 89 -7.21 14.04 0.55
C PRO A 89 -8.21 14.98 -0.13
N ARG A 90 -8.49 16.12 0.52
CA ARG A 90 -9.04 17.26 -0.20
C ARG A 90 -8.02 17.78 -1.24
N PRO A 91 -8.45 18.25 -2.43
CA PRO A 91 -7.52 18.73 -3.46
C PRO A 91 -6.53 19.80 -2.99
N SER A 92 -6.92 20.63 -2.01
CA SER A 92 -6.09 21.70 -1.45
C SER A 92 -4.84 21.21 -0.69
N ILE A 93 -4.83 19.96 -0.20
CA ILE A 93 -3.71 19.40 0.57
C ILE A 93 -2.93 18.32 -0.18
N SER A 94 -3.34 17.95 -1.40
CA SER A 94 -2.72 16.85 -2.16
C SER A 94 -1.22 17.06 -2.40
N GLY A 95 -0.78 18.31 -2.62
CA GLY A 95 0.64 18.63 -2.81
C GLY A 95 1.49 18.44 -1.55
N GLN A 96 0.88 18.47 -0.36
CA GLN A 96 1.59 18.35 0.92
C GLN A 96 1.81 16.88 1.32
N LEU A 97 1.12 15.94 0.68
CA LEU A 97 1.18 14.51 1.03
C LEU A 97 2.60 13.94 1.02
N THR A 98 3.47 14.42 0.13
CA THR A 98 4.87 13.96 0.09
C THR A 98 5.62 14.34 1.37
N ILE A 99 5.38 15.56 1.88
CA ILE A 99 6.01 16.05 3.11
C ILE A 99 5.43 15.30 4.33
N ILE A 100 4.11 15.13 4.37
CA ILE A 100 3.42 14.39 5.43
C ILE A 100 3.95 12.95 5.51
N ALA A 101 4.06 12.27 4.37
CA ALA A 101 4.59 10.91 4.31
C ALA A 101 6.05 10.84 4.80
N SER A 102 6.89 11.83 4.47
CA SER A 102 8.29 11.85 4.94
C SER A 102 8.46 12.09 6.44
N LEU A 103 7.50 12.76 7.09
CA LEU A 103 7.53 13.01 8.53
C LEU A 103 7.08 11.82 9.36
N GLY A 104 6.32 10.89 8.76
CA GLY A 104 5.80 9.70 9.44
C GLY A 104 6.66 8.45 9.33
N ALA A 105 7.78 8.52 8.59
CA ALA A 105 8.76 7.45 8.45
C ALA A 105 9.86 7.59 9.51
#